data_AF-A0A5E4J9Z0-F1
#
_entry.id   AF-A0A5E4J9Z0-F1
#
_cell.length_a   1.000
_cell.length_b   1.000
_cell.length_c   1.000
_cell.angle_alpha   90.00
_cell.angle_beta   90.00
_cell.angle_gamma   90.00
#
_symmetry.space_group_name_H-M   'P 1'
#
loop_
_entity.id
_entity.type
_entity.pdbx_description
1 polymer ?
#
loop_
_entity_poly.entity_id
_entity_poly.type
_entity_poly.pdbx_seq_one_letter_code
_entity_poly.pdbx_strand_id
1 'polypeptide(L)'
;MTRIQDEHDKSGESKAVDTSKFKFRPQHLGMIKPTCIIMHPLPRRDEIHVDVDNDERAVYWRQERNGMWMRASLIAHIFGADGRILDYAAVG
;
A
#
# COMPACT_ATOMS: atom_id res chain seq x y z
N MET A 1 -5.89 -2.09 -5.03
CA MET A 1 -5.65 -3.50 -5.41
C MET A 1 -5.00 -4.22 -4.25
N THR A 2 -5.21 -5.52 -4.15
CA THR A 2 -4.68 -6.36 -3.08
C THR A 2 -4.22 -7.70 -3.65
N ARG A 3 -3.16 -8.25 -3.06
CA ARG A 3 -2.67 -9.59 -3.38
C ARG A 3 -3.71 -10.65 -2.99
N ILE A 4 -3.90 -11.64 -3.86
CA ILE A 4 -4.64 -12.87 -3.52
C ILE A 4 -3.92 -13.58 -2.37
N GLN A 5 -4.67 -13.91 -1.32
CA GLN A 5 -4.14 -14.57 -0.12
C GLN A 5 -4.26 -16.10 -0.26
N ASP A 6 -3.56 -16.68 -1.23
CA ASP A 6 -3.59 -18.12 -1.49
C ASP A 6 -2.95 -18.95 -0.37
N GLU A 7 -2.22 -18.32 0.55
CA GLU A 7 -1.77 -18.96 1.80
C GLU A 7 -2.91 -19.42 2.72
N HIS A 8 -4.15 -18.94 2.49
CA HIS A 8 -5.32 -19.34 3.25
C HIS A 8 -6.17 -20.40 2.52
N ASP A 9 -5.78 -20.81 1.32
CA ASP A 9 -6.43 -21.88 0.59
C ASP A 9 -6.29 -23.21 1.34
N LYS A 10 -7.36 -24.00 1.37
CA LYS A 10 -7.34 -25.37 1.92
C LYS A 10 -7.12 -26.42 0.84
N SER A 11 -7.53 -26.12 -0.39
CA SER A 11 -7.47 -27.04 -1.52
C SER A 11 -7.13 -26.33 -2.85
N GLY A 12 -6.55 -25.13 -2.78
CA GLY A 12 -6.13 -24.36 -3.95
C GLY A 12 -7.30 -23.66 -4.65
N GLU A 13 -8.34 -23.30 -3.91
CA GLU A 13 -9.55 -22.65 -4.39
C GLU A 13 -9.24 -21.39 -5.21
N SER A 14 -8.24 -20.61 -4.80
CA SER A 14 -7.83 -19.38 -5.48
C SER A 14 -7.28 -19.64 -6.88
N LYS A 15 -6.76 -20.84 -7.17
CA LYS A 15 -6.22 -21.18 -8.50
C LYS A 15 -7.31 -21.30 -9.57
N ALA A 16 -8.54 -21.59 -9.16
CA ALA A 16 -9.68 -21.69 -10.08
C ALA A 16 -10.27 -20.31 -10.45
N VAL A 17 -9.84 -19.24 -9.78
CA VAL A 17 -10.38 -17.89 -9.99
C VAL A 17 -9.58 -17.15 -11.06
N ASP A 18 -10.24 -16.79 -12.15
CA ASP A 18 -9.65 -15.89 -13.16
C ASP A 18 -9.65 -14.44 -12.64
N THR A 19 -8.46 -13.95 -12.33
CA THR A 19 -8.24 -12.57 -11.88
C THR A 19 -7.71 -11.64 -12.96
N SER A 20 -7.62 -12.09 -14.22
CA SER A 20 -7.07 -11.32 -15.35
C SER A 20 -7.65 -9.92 -15.47
N LYS A 21 -8.97 -9.78 -15.26
CA LYS A 21 -9.72 -8.50 -15.32
C LYS A 21 -9.41 -7.53 -14.18
N PHE A 22 -8.77 -8.01 -13.11
CA PHE A 22 -8.45 -7.20 -11.93
C PHE A 22 -6.97 -6.81 -11.86
N LYS A 23 -6.21 -7.10 -12.91
CA LYS A 23 -4.79 -6.72 -13.02
C LYS A 23 -4.68 -5.34 -13.63
N PHE A 24 -3.97 -4.44 -12.96
CA PHE A 24 -3.74 -3.08 -13.44
C PHE A 24 -2.45 -3.00 -14.25
N ARG A 25 -2.55 -2.30 -15.38
CA ARG A 25 -1.55 -2.24 -16.44
C ARG A 25 -1.38 -0.79 -16.92
N PRO A 26 -0.28 -0.44 -17.60
CA PRO A 26 -0.04 0.92 -18.08
C PRO A 26 -1.15 1.49 -18.94
N GLN A 27 -1.84 0.67 -19.74
CA GLN A 27 -2.94 1.11 -20.60
C GLN A 27 -4.12 1.65 -19.79
N HIS A 28 -4.30 1.22 -18.54
CA HIS A 28 -5.36 1.70 -17.66
C HIS A 28 -5.06 3.07 -17.05
N LEU A 29 -3.82 3.57 -17.13
CA LEU A 29 -3.42 4.88 -16.60
C LEU A 29 -4.15 6.04 -17.30
N GLY A 30 -4.52 5.86 -18.57
CA GLY A 30 -5.32 6.83 -19.33
C GLY A 30 -6.81 6.81 -18.99
N MET A 31 -7.28 5.79 -18.26
CA MET A 31 -8.69 5.64 -17.87
C MET A 31 -9.00 6.25 -16.50
N ILE A 32 -7.96 6.50 -15.68
CA ILE A 32 -8.09 7.07 -14.35
C ILE A 32 -7.81 8.57 -14.35
N LYS A 33 -8.38 9.29 -13.38
CA LYS A 33 -8.19 10.73 -13.24
C LYS A 33 -6.70 11.09 -13.08
N PRO A 34 -6.25 12.27 -13.57
CA PRO A 34 -4.89 12.75 -13.33
C PRO A 34 -4.56 12.89 -11.83
N THR A 35 -5.56 13.15 -10.99
CA THR A 35 -5.42 13.26 -9.52
C THR A 35 -5.65 11.95 -8.78
N CYS A 36 -5.92 10.85 -9.48
CA CYS A 36 -6.12 9.55 -8.85
C CYS A 36 -4.81 9.10 -8.19
N ILE A 37 -4.92 8.40 -7.05
CA ILE A 37 -3.76 7.87 -6.32
C ILE A 37 -3.86 6.34 -6.31
N ILE A 38 -2.77 5.68 -6.67
CA ILE A 38 -2.65 4.22 -6.72
C ILE A 38 -1.94 3.74 -5.45
N MET A 39 -2.64 2.92 -4.67
CA MET A 39 -2.18 2.35 -3.41
C MET A 39 -2.17 0.83 -3.46
N HIS A 40 -1.28 0.22 -2.67
CA HIS A 40 -1.14 -1.22 -2.52
C HIS A 40 -0.49 -1.55 -1.16
N PRO A 41 -1.02 -2.51 -0.38
CA PRO A 41 -0.50 -2.83 0.96
C PRO A 41 0.78 -3.67 0.98
N LEU A 42 1.17 -4.22 -0.19
CA LEU A 42 2.33 -5.08 -0.38
C LEU A 42 2.31 -6.38 0.50
N PRO A 43 3.20 -7.36 0.25
CA PRO A 43 3.92 -7.56 -1.02
C PRO A 43 2.90 -7.70 -2.17
N ARG A 44 3.25 -7.18 -3.34
CA ARG A 44 2.45 -7.39 -4.55
C ARG A 44 2.99 -8.54 -5.39
N ARG A 45 2.13 -9.18 -6.18
CA ARG A 45 2.51 -10.13 -7.22
C ARG A 45 2.28 -9.48 -8.59
N ASP A 46 1.28 -9.92 -9.34
CA ASP A 46 1.02 -9.48 -10.71
C ASP A 46 -0.24 -8.60 -10.84
N GLU A 47 -0.86 -8.24 -9.72
CA GLU A 47 -2.03 -7.36 -9.64
C GLU A 47 -1.73 -5.94 -10.11
N ILE A 48 -0.50 -5.44 -9.97
CA ILE A 48 -0.03 -4.17 -10.55
C ILE A 48 1.24 -4.44 -11.35
N HIS A 49 1.25 -4.10 -12.63
CA HIS A 49 2.44 -4.26 -13.46
C HIS A 49 3.55 -3.30 -13.02
N VAL A 50 4.81 -3.75 -13.10
CA VAL A 50 6.00 -2.97 -12.70
C VAL A 50 6.15 -1.66 -13.47
N ASP A 51 5.69 -1.58 -14.71
CA ASP A 51 5.75 -0.35 -15.51
C ASP A 51 4.89 0.79 -14.93
N VAL A 52 3.93 0.47 -14.05
CA VAL A 52 3.10 1.46 -13.36
C VAL A 52 3.90 2.20 -12.27
N ASP A 53 5.04 1.68 -11.85
CA ASP A 53 5.87 2.26 -10.78
C ASP A 53 6.43 3.64 -11.11
N ASN A 54 6.61 3.92 -12.40
CA ASN A 54 7.12 5.20 -12.88
C ASN A 54 6.05 6.29 -12.94
N ASP A 55 4.77 5.94 -12.77
CA ASP A 55 3.68 6.92 -12.74
C ASP A 55 3.66 7.63 -11.38
N GLU A 56 3.63 8.96 -11.36
CA GLU A 56 3.64 9.76 -10.13
C GLU A 56 2.46 9.48 -9.18
N ARG A 57 1.38 8.90 -9.71
CA ARG A 57 0.20 8.49 -8.94
C ARG A 57 0.43 7.21 -8.15
N ALA A 58 1.49 6.45 -8.47
CA ALA A 58 1.89 5.25 -7.75
C ALA A 58 2.59 5.59 -6.43
N VAL A 59 1.86 5.59 -5.32
CA VAL A 59 2.37 6.08 -4.02
C VAL A 59 2.56 4.98 -2.97
N TYR A 60 2.44 3.70 -3.34
CA TYR A 60 2.53 2.59 -2.38
C TYR A 60 3.88 2.54 -1.64
N TRP A 61 4.99 3.01 -2.23
CA TRP A 61 6.25 3.16 -1.50
C TRP A 61 6.20 4.24 -0.41
N ARG A 62 5.54 5.37 -0.69
CA ARG A 62 5.27 6.41 0.31
C ARG A 62 4.31 5.89 1.37
N GLN A 63 3.32 5.09 0.99
CA GLN A 63 2.40 4.42 1.90
C GLN A 63 3.15 3.50 2.88
N GLU A 64 4.09 2.67 2.42
CA GLU A 64 4.89 1.80 3.31
C GLU A 64 5.68 2.61 4.34
N ARG A 65 6.31 3.71 3.91
CA ARG A 65 7.01 4.63 4.80
C ARG A 65 6.04 5.25 5.82
N ASN A 66 4.85 5.66 5.38
CA ASN A 66 3.82 6.18 6.29
C ASN A 66 3.38 5.11 7.30
N GLY A 67 3.35 3.83 6.92
CA GLY A 67 3.08 2.72 7.85
C GLY A 67 4.06 2.66 9.02
N MET A 68 5.35 2.93 8.80
CA MET A 68 6.33 3.05 9.89
C MET A 68 5.97 4.19 10.85
N TRP A 69 5.67 5.38 10.33
CA TRP A 69 5.32 6.54 11.16
C TRP A 69 4.02 6.35 11.92
N MET A 70 3.01 5.73 11.30
CA MET A 70 1.76 5.39 11.98
C MET A 70 1.99 4.43 13.14
N ARG A 71 2.85 3.41 12.97
CA ARG A 71 3.21 2.50 14.07
C ARG A 71 3.97 3.22 15.17
N ALA A 72 4.94 4.08 14.83
CA ALA A 72 5.67 4.87 15.81
C ALA A 72 4.73 5.78 16.62
N SER A 73 3.81 6.47 15.95
CA SER A 73 2.79 7.32 16.59
C SER A 73 1.87 6.50 17.51
N LEU A 74 1.40 5.34 17.05
CA LEU A 74 0.52 4.49 17.85
C LEU A 74 1.22 3.96 19.10
N ILE A 75 2.47 3.47 18.96
CA ILE A 75 3.27 3.02 20.09
C ILE A 75 3.50 4.18 21.07
N ALA A 76 3.91 5.35 20.59
CA ALA A 76 4.11 6.53 21.44
C ALA A 76 2.84 6.89 22.23
N HIS A 77 1.68 6.87 21.58
CA HIS A 77 0.41 7.17 22.23
C HIS A 77 0.03 6.12 23.29
N ILE A 78 0.14 4.83 22.98
CA ILE A 78 -0.18 3.73 23.92
C ILE A 78 0.68 3.82 25.20
N PHE A 79 1.93 4.24 25.08
CA PHE A 79 2.85 4.37 26.22
C PHE A 79 2.92 5.79 26.82
N GLY A 80 2.06 6.72 26.40
CA GLY A 80 2.03 8.10 26.90
C GLY A 80 3.32 8.90 26.63
N ALA A 81 4.03 8.58 25.56
CA ALA A 81 5.28 9.22 25.15
C ALA A 81 5.10 10.27 24.03
N ASP A 82 3.91 10.36 23.43
CA ASP A 82 3.56 11.28 22.36
C ASP A 82 3.77 12.75 22.75
N GLY A 83 3.36 13.17 23.94
CA GLY A 83 3.61 14.53 24.44
C GLY A 83 5.10 14.89 24.48
N ARG A 84 5.94 14.00 25.05
CA ARG A 84 7.40 14.21 25.13
C ARG A 84 8.07 14.31 23.76
N ILE A 85 7.60 13.54 22.78
CA ILE A 85 8.12 13.56 21.41
C ILE A 85 7.76 14.88 20.74
N LEU A 86 6.52 15.35 20.90
CA LEU A 86 6.06 16.62 20.35
C LEU A 86 6.80 17.80 20.97
N ASP A 87 7.04 17.78 22.28
CA ASP A 87 7.79 18.81 22.99
C ASP A 87 9.24 18.88 22.49
N TYR A 88 9.91 17.73 22.30
CA TYR A 88 11.26 17.70 21.73
C TYR A 88 11.32 18.32 20.33
N ALA A 89 10.33 18.02 19.49
CA ALA A 89 10.26 18.54 18.13
C ALA A 89 9.97 20.06 18.06
N ALA A 90 9.41 20.66 19.12
CA ALA A 90 9.10 22.09 19.16
C ALA A 90 10.30 22.99 19.53
N VAL A 91 11.41 22.41 20.01
CA VAL A 91 12.57 23.14 20.54
C VAL A 91 13.80 23.05 19.61
N GLY A 92 13.75 22.23 18.56
CA GLY A 92 14.80 22.09 17.54
C GLY A 92 14.41 22.76 16.23
#